data_AF-A0A208Y7N4-F1
#
_entry.id   AF-A0A208Y7N4-F1
#
_cell.length_a   1.000
_cell.length_b   1.000
_cell.length_c   1.000
_cell.angle_alpha   90.00
_cell.angle_beta   90.00
_cell.angle_gamma   90.00
#
_symmetry.space_group_name_H-M   'P 1'
#
loop_
_entity.id
_entity.type
_entity.pdbx_description
1 polymer ?
#
loop_
_entity_poly.entity_id
_entity_poly.type
_entity_poly.pdbx_seq_one_letter_code
_entity_poly.pdbx_strand_id
1 'polypeptide(L)'
;MTRTVELGAPSLTGKDANDLVAEVFADAAYPLKVVVQNHMPQDVVFPEVEGLFLRHVANPKDSRKTVVIADHDLFQRLASSVEQIAELSRCELALTISEAAEAAADAGAPTGDSTETAKKPSDGLTYDQLKDALKAKGIEFAANAKKADLAALLDAAPADAGDGTEGAADTGAANA
;
A
#
# COMPACT_ATOMS: atom_id res chain seq x y z
N MET A 1 -4.91 4.03 -20.29
CA MET A 1 -5.35 5.34 -19.76
C MET A 1 -5.89 5.07 -18.37
N THR A 2 -5.41 5.76 -17.34
CA THR A 2 -5.88 5.54 -15.96
C THR A 2 -7.07 6.45 -15.71
N ARG A 3 -8.28 5.89 -15.56
CA ARG A 3 -9.49 6.66 -15.25
C ARG A 3 -9.36 7.34 -13.89
N THR A 4 -9.75 8.60 -13.78
CA THR A 4 -9.71 9.36 -12.51
C THR A 4 -10.93 10.27 -12.42
N VAL A 5 -11.52 10.37 -11.23
CA VAL A 5 -12.65 11.24 -10.93
C VAL A 5 -12.41 11.95 -9.59
N GLU A 6 -12.84 13.21 -9.53
CA GLU A 6 -12.80 14.05 -8.33
C GLU A 6 -14.22 14.29 -7.85
N LEU A 7 -14.49 14.00 -6.58
CA LEU A 7 -15.81 14.08 -5.96
C LEU A 7 -15.81 15.13 -4.86
N GLY A 8 -16.89 15.91 -4.77
CA GLY A 8 -17.02 16.99 -3.81
C GLY A 8 -18.44 17.53 -3.71
N ALA A 9 -18.62 18.64 -3.01
CA ALA A 9 -19.95 19.22 -2.76
C ALA A 9 -20.56 19.81 -4.06
N PRO A 10 -21.75 19.36 -4.50
CA PRO A 10 -22.41 19.89 -5.71
C PRO A 10 -22.77 21.36 -5.60
N SER A 11 -23.08 21.86 -4.39
CA SER A 11 -23.36 23.28 -4.15
C SER A 11 -22.16 24.19 -4.36
N LEU A 12 -20.95 23.64 -4.30
CA LEU A 12 -19.70 24.36 -4.51
C LEU A 12 -19.13 24.13 -5.92
N THR A 13 -19.21 22.89 -6.43
CA THR A 13 -18.63 22.49 -7.71
C THR A 13 -19.59 22.62 -8.89
N GLY A 14 -20.90 22.63 -8.65
CA GLY A 14 -21.96 22.56 -9.66
C GLY A 14 -22.07 21.21 -10.35
N LYS A 15 -21.44 20.16 -9.82
CA LYS A 15 -21.37 18.82 -10.43
C LYS A 15 -21.96 17.77 -9.50
N ASP A 16 -22.76 16.88 -10.05
CA ASP A 16 -23.30 15.71 -9.33
C ASP A 16 -22.25 14.58 -9.32
N ALA A 17 -22.03 13.98 -8.16
CA ALA A 17 -21.00 12.95 -7.99
C ALA A 17 -21.32 11.65 -8.76
N ASN A 18 -22.61 11.29 -8.88
CA ASN A 18 -23.02 10.12 -9.64
C ASN A 18 -22.86 10.32 -11.14
N ASP A 19 -23.21 11.50 -11.65
CA ASP A 19 -23.02 11.84 -13.07
C ASP A 19 -21.54 11.74 -13.45
N LEU A 20 -20.65 12.25 -12.59
CA LEU A 20 -19.20 12.15 -12.80
C LEU A 20 -18.69 10.71 -12.79
N VAL A 21 -19.18 9.88 -11.86
CA VAL A 21 -18.80 8.46 -11.81
C VAL A 21 -19.36 7.69 -13.01
N ALA A 22 -20.58 7.97 -13.45
CA ALA A 22 -21.16 7.38 -14.64
C ALA A 22 -20.37 7.77 -15.91
N GLU A 23 -20.00 9.05 -16.06
CA GLU A 23 -19.22 9.53 -17.20
C GLU A 23 -17.86 8.82 -17.31
N VAL A 24 -17.19 8.60 -16.18
CA VAL A 24 -15.81 8.08 -16.16
C VAL A 24 -15.75 6.55 -16.08
N PHE A 25 -16.69 5.89 -15.39
CA PHE A 25 -16.60 4.47 -15.02
C PHE A 25 -17.79 3.60 -15.47
N ALA A 26 -18.76 4.11 -16.23
CA ALA A 26 -19.88 3.28 -16.72
C ALA A 26 -19.43 2.18 -17.70
N ASP A 27 -18.37 2.42 -18.47
CA ASP A 27 -17.78 1.48 -19.43
C ASP A 27 -16.67 0.60 -18.81
N ALA A 28 -16.41 0.72 -17.50
CA ALA A 28 -15.39 -0.05 -16.82
C ALA A 28 -15.80 -1.53 -16.67
N ALA A 29 -14.81 -2.42 -16.70
CA ALA A 29 -15.01 -3.83 -16.37
C ALA A 29 -14.92 -4.02 -14.85
N TYR A 30 -15.96 -4.61 -14.26
CA TYR A 30 -16.04 -4.90 -12.83
C TYR A 30 -15.82 -6.39 -12.56
N PRO A 31 -15.24 -6.78 -11.41
CA PRO A 31 -14.79 -5.92 -10.31
C PRO A 31 -13.54 -5.09 -10.65
N LEU A 32 -13.52 -3.83 -10.20
CA LEU A 32 -12.48 -2.86 -10.52
C LEU A 32 -11.65 -2.50 -9.28
N LYS A 33 -10.32 -2.53 -9.40
CA LYS A 33 -9.42 -2.07 -8.35
C LYS A 33 -9.19 -0.56 -8.51
N VAL A 34 -9.49 0.21 -7.48
CA VAL A 34 -9.34 1.67 -7.48
C VAL A 34 -8.53 2.12 -6.27
N VAL A 35 -7.88 3.27 -6.41
CA VAL A 35 -7.22 3.97 -5.31
C VAL A 35 -8.03 5.20 -4.97
N VAL A 36 -8.48 5.26 -3.73
CA VAL A 36 -9.29 6.34 -3.17
C VAL A 36 -8.40 7.20 -2.27
N GLN A 37 -8.45 8.52 -2.43
CA GLN A 37 -7.71 9.48 -1.63
C GLN A 37 -8.66 10.48 -0.97
N ASN A 38 -8.47 10.69 0.33
CA ASN A 38 -9.19 11.64 1.15
C ASN A 38 -8.50 13.01 1.17
N HIS A 39 -9.25 14.03 0.78
CA HIS A 39 -8.84 15.44 0.82
C HIS A 39 -9.49 16.21 1.98
N MET A 40 -10.39 15.57 2.73
CA MET A 40 -11.07 16.20 3.85
C MET A 40 -10.20 16.29 5.11
N PRO A 41 -10.43 17.28 5.97
CA PRO A 41 -9.72 17.42 7.25
C PRO A 41 -10.13 16.38 8.30
N GLN A 42 -11.18 15.60 8.05
CA GLN A 42 -11.72 14.59 8.95
C GLN A 42 -11.42 13.16 8.45
N ASP A 43 -11.45 12.20 9.37
CA ASP A 43 -11.35 10.77 9.09
C ASP A 43 -12.71 10.22 8.60
N VAL A 44 -12.74 9.60 7.42
CA VAL A 44 -13.96 9.04 6.81
C VAL A 44 -13.96 7.53 6.74
N VAL A 45 -15.16 6.98 6.86
CA VAL A 45 -15.44 5.54 6.72
C VAL A 45 -16.60 5.37 5.76
N PHE A 46 -16.44 4.49 4.78
CA PHE A 46 -17.47 4.15 3.80
C PHE A 46 -17.85 2.68 3.98
N PRO A 47 -18.85 2.36 4.83
CA PRO A 47 -19.19 0.99 5.19
C PRO A 47 -19.67 0.14 4.00
N GLU A 48 -20.12 0.77 2.92
CA GLU A 48 -20.50 0.11 1.66
C GLU A 48 -19.31 -0.58 0.98
N VAL A 49 -18.08 -0.08 1.17
CA VAL A 49 -16.85 -0.68 0.62
C VAL A 49 -16.05 -1.29 1.77
N GLU A 50 -15.88 -2.60 1.74
CA GLU A 50 -15.20 -3.33 2.80
C GLU A 50 -13.78 -2.78 3.05
N GLY A 51 -13.52 -2.39 4.30
CA GLY A 51 -12.22 -1.87 4.72
C GLY A 51 -11.91 -0.45 4.24
N LEU A 52 -12.84 0.30 3.64
CA LEU A 52 -12.57 1.68 3.23
C LEU A 52 -12.64 2.65 4.43
N PHE A 53 -11.50 2.79 5.09
CA PHE A 53 -11.23 3.74 6.16
C PHE A 53 -10.09 4.64 5.72
N LEU A 54 -10.31 5.97 5.70
CA LEU A 54 -9.32 6.96 5.27
C LEU A 54 -9.12 7.99 6.38
N ARG A 55 -7.86 8.20 6.78
CA ARG A 55 -7.49 9.26 7.72
C ARG A 55 -7.58 10.64 7.06
N HIS A 56 -7.57 11.67 7.89
CA HIS A 56 -7.51 13.07 7.50
C HIS A 56 -6.39 13.36 6.49
N VAL A 57 -6.59 14.36 5.63
CA VAL A 57 -5.67 14.74 4.54
C VAL A 57 -4.21 14.98 4.96
N ALA A 58 -3.98 15.44 6.20
CA ALA A 58 -2.63 15.67 6.72
C ALA A 58 -1.88 14.38 7.16
N ASN A 59 -2.52 13.21 7.09
CA ASN A 59 -1.85 11.91 7.22
C ASN A 59 -1.69 11.28 5.83
N PRO A 60 -0.61 11.58 5.09
CA PRO A 60 -0.45 11.19 3.68
C PRO A 60 -0.34 9.68 3.44
N LYS A 61 -0.05 8.89 4.48
CA LYS A 61 0.07 7.43 4.37
C LYS A 61 -1.29 6.74 4.46
N ASP A 62 -2.15 7.24 5.33
CA ASP A 62 -3.43 6.62 5.65
C ASP A 62 -4.63 7.37 5.08
N SER A 63 -4.41 8.52 4.42
CA SER A 63 -5.45 9.26 3.68
C SER A 63 -5.71 8.67 2.30
N ARG A 64 -4.95 7.65 1.87
CA ARG A 64 -5.10 6.99 0.58
C ARG A 64 -5.20 5.48 0.79
N LYS A 65 -6.15 4.83 0.12
CA LYS A 65 -6.33 3.38 0.21
C LYS A 65 -6.75 2.76 -1.11
N THR A 66 -6.22 1.58 -1.38
CA THR A 66 -6.62 0.76 -2.53
C THR A 66 -7.77 -0.17 -2.12
N VAL A 67 -8.86 -0.15 -2.89
CA VAL A 67 -10.05 -0.97 -2.66
C VAL A 67 -10.55 -1.59 -3.96
N VAL A 68 -11.40 -2.62 -3.84
CA VAL A 68 -12.05 -3.27 -4.97
C VAL A 68 -13.52 -2.87 -4.96
N ILE A 69 -14.00 -2.35 -6.08
CA ILE A 69 -15.40 -2.03 -6.33
C ILE A 69 -16.01 -3.18 -7.12
N ALA A 70 -17.00 -3.86 -6.54
CA ALA A 70 -17.58 -5.07 -7.10
C ALA A 70 -18.38 -4.84 -8.38
N ASP A 71 -19.09 -3.71 -8.46
CA ASP A 71 -20.01 -3.35 -9.53
C ASP A 71 -20.25 -1.82 -9.56
N HIS A 72 -20.90 -1.35 -10.63
CA HIS A 72 -21.18 0.06 -10.81
C HIS A 72 -22.16 0.63 -9.78
N ASP A 73 -23.13 -0.16 -9.30
CA ASP A 73 -24.11 0.28 -8.31
C ASP A 73 -23.45 0.59 -6.97
N LEU A 74 -22.47 -0.22 -6.57
CA LEU A 74 -21.63 0.06 -5.39
C LEU A 74 -20.86 1.38 -5.56
N PHE A 75 -20.37 1.65 -6.77
CA PHE A 75 -19.65 2.89 -7.06
C PHE A 75 -20.55 4.12 -6.94
N GLN A 76 -21.78 4.05 -7.47
CA GLN A 76 -22.77 5.12 -7.33
C GLN A 76 -23.16 5.34 -5.86
N ARG A 77 -23.36 4.26 -5.08
CA ARG A 77 -23.62 4.38 -3.63
C ARG A 77 -22.48 5.09 -2.91
N LEU A 78 -21.24 4.71 -3.21
CA LEU A 78 -20.05 5.38 -2.67
C LEU A 78 -20.04 6.87 -3.05
N ALA A 79 -20.30 7.19 -4.32
CA ALA A 79 -20.34 8.57 -4.81
C ALA A 79 -21.39 9.41 -4.07
N SER A 80 -22.60 8.89 -3.90
CA SER A 80 -23.66 9.54 -3.11
C SER A 80 -23.28 9.77 -1.65
N SER A 81 -22.63 8.80 -0.98
CA SER A 81 -22.16 8.98 0.39
C SER A 81 -21.11 10.09 0.47
N VAL A 82 -20.16 10.10 -0.47
CA VAL A 82 -19.12 11.11 -0.56
C VAL A 82 -19.72 12.50 -0.75
N GLU A 83 -20.68 12.62 -1.65
CA GLU A 83 -21.38 13.87 -1.94
C GLU A 83 -22.07 14.44 -0.69
N GLN A 84 -22.81 13.60 0.04
CA GLN A 84 -23.49 14.00 1.28
C GLN A 84 -22.50 14.48 2.34
N ILE A 85 -21.40 13.75 2.53
CA ILE A 85 -20.35 14.14 3.47
C ILE A 85 -19.68 15.45 3.03
N ALA A 86 -19.41 15.61 1.73
CA ALA A 86 -18.81 16.80 1.17
C ALA A 86 -19.70 18.04 1.37
N GLU A 87 -21.00 17.91 1.16
CA GLU A 87 -21.99 18.96 1.42
C GLU A 87 -22.03 19.36 2.89
N LEU A 88 -22.15 18.38 3.78
CA LEU A 88 -22.19 18.62 5.22
C LEU A 88 -20.91 19.32 5.70
N SER A 89 -19.77 18.90 5.14
CA SER A 89 -18.45 19.40 5.52
C SER A 89 -18.01 20.63 4.74
N ARG A 90 -18.84 21.12 3.80
CA ARG A 90 -18.52 22.25 2.88
C ARG A 90 -17.18 22.08 2.15
N CYS A 91 -16.91 20.88 1.67
CA CYS A 91 -15.67 20.55 0.97
C CYS A 91 -15.89 20.54 -0.56
N GLU A 92 -15.23 21.46 -1.27
CA GLU A 92 -15.27 21.52 -2.74
C GLU A 92 -14.62 20.27 -3.38
N LEU A 93 -13.55 19.76 -2.78
CA LEU A 93 -12.92 18.49 -3.13
C LEU A 93 -12.87 17.60 -1.88
N ALA A 94 -13.64 16.52 -1.88
CA ALA A 94 -13.73 15.59 -0.77
C ALA A 94 -12.86 14.36 -1.01
N LEU A 95 -13.04 13.68 -2.14
CA LEU A 95 -12.27 12.49 -2.52
C LEU A 95 -11.80 12.55 -3.97
N THR A 96 -10.67 11.91 -4.23
CA THR A 96 -10.23 11.56 -5.59
C THR A 96 -10.18 10.05 -5.72
N ILE A 97 -10.75 9.51 -6.80
CA ILE A 97 -10.77 8.08 -7.09
C ILE A 97 -10.09 7.85 -8.43
N SER A 98 -9.09 6.97 -8.45
CA SER A 98 -8.31 6.64 -9.63
C SER A 98 -8.27 5.13 -9.85
N GLU A 99 -8.33 4.67 -11.09
CA GLU A 99 -8.13 3.27 -11.43
C GLU A 99 -6.72 2.84 -10.99
N ALA A 100 -6.60 1.72 -10.29
CA ALA A 100 -5.29 1.20 -9.91
C ALA A 100 -4.62 0.66 -11.17
N ALA A 101 -3.46 1.19 -11.55
CA ALA A 101 -2.66 0.58 -12.59
C ALA A 101 -2.30 -0.86 -12.16
N GLU A 102 -2.36 -1.82 -13.08
CA GLU A 102 -1.80 -3.15 -12.89
C GLU A 102 -0.26 -3.07 -12.81
N ALA A 103 0.24 -2.55 -11.69
CA ALA A 103 1.64 -2.56 -11.33
C ALA A 103 1.74 -2.69 -9.81
N ALA A 104 2.14 -3.89 -9.41
CA ALA A 104 2.55 -4.30 -8.06
C ALA A 104 1.46 -4.31 -6.97
N ALA A 105 1.43 -5.44 -6.28
CA ALA A 105 0.63 -5.69 -5.10
C ALA A 105 0.90 -4.65 -4.02
N ASP A 106 0.00 -3.68 -3.88
CA ASP A 106 -0.24 -3.02 -2.60
C ASP A 106 -0.91 -4.05 -1.70
N ALA A 107 -0.13 -4.57 -0.77
CA ALA A 107 -0.50 -5.59 0.19
C ALA A 107 -1.74 -5.12 0.96
N GLY A 108 -2.85 -5.82 0.73
CA GLY A 108 -4.03 -5.68 1.58
C GLY A 108 -3.63 -5.88 3.03
N ALA A 109 -3.94 -4.89 3.86
CA ALA A 109 -4.08 -5.11 5.28
C ALA A 109 -5.37 -5.89 5.51
N PRO A 110 -5.35 -7.12 6.08
CA PRO A 110 -6.48 -7.59 6.83
C PRO A 110 -6.35 -7.08 8.26
N THR A 111 -7.46 -6.59 8.79
CA THR A 111 -7.64 -6.27 10.19
C THR A 111 -7.68 -7.54 11.03
N GLY A 112 -6.93 -7.55 12.13
CA GLY A 112 -7.16 -8.41 13.29
C GLY A 112 -6.28 -9.67 13.36
N ASP A 113 -5.16 -9.58 14.08
CA ASP A 113 -5.00 -10.38 15.31
C ASP A 113 -3.86 -9.80 16.17
N SER A 114 -4.00 -9.94 17.48
CA SER A 114 -3.00 -9.51 18.45
C SER A 114 -1.79 -10.44 18.41
N THR A 115 -0.66 -10.01 17.86
CA THR A 115 0.66 -10.39 18.41
C THR A 115 1.75 -9.44 17.91
N GLU A 116 2.49 -8.86 18.85
CA GLU A 116 3.81 -8.31 18.58
C GLU A 116 4.62 -9.32 17.76
N THR A 117 4.89 -9.01 16.50
CA THR A 117 6.03 -9.58 15.81
C THR A 117 7.03 -8.46 15.64
N ALA A 118 8.04 -8.48 16.51
CA ALA A 118 9.25 -7.68 16.33
C ALA A 118 9.71 -7.86 14.88
N LYS A 119 9.76 -6.75 14.15
CA LYS A 119 10.10 -6.66 12.73
C LYS A 119 11.40 -7.45 12.50
N LYS A 120 11.29 -8.60 11.84
CA LYS A 120 12.42 -9.50 11.60
C LYS A 120 13.36 -8.84 10.58
N PRO A 121 14.68 -8.82 10.81
CA PRO A 121 15.63 -8.20 9.87
C PRO A 121 15.64 -8.87 8.48
N SER A 122 15.13 -10.09 8.35
CA SER A 122 15.03 -10.80 7.07
C SER A 122 13.79 -10.45 6.22
N ASP A 123 12.81 -9.71 6.74
CA ASP A 123 11.55 -9.43 6.05
C ASP A 123 11.76 -8.57 4.80
N GLY A 124 11.36 -9.12 3.65
CA GLY A 124 11.46 -8.44 2.35
C GLY A 124 12.81 -8.56 1.66
N LEU A 125 13.81 -9.23 2.25
CA LEU A 125 15.13 -9.40 1.62
C LEU A 125 15.14 -10.53 0.58
N THR A 126 15.89 -10.30 -0.50
CA THR A 126 16.18 -11.32 -1.52
C THR A 126 17.29 -12.26 -1.05
N TYR A 127 17.47 -13.40 -1.74
CA TYR A 127 18.48 -14.39 -1.37
C TYR A 127 19.90 -13.80 -1.28
N ASP A 128 20.26 -12.92 -2.22
CA ASP A 128 21.56 -12.25 -2.23
C ASP A 128 21.69 -11.23 -1.09
N GLN A 129 20.64 -10.46 -0.82
CA GLN A 129 20.62 -9.50 0.29
C GLN A 129 20.71 -10.17 1.66
N LEU A 130 20.14 -11.36 1.82
CA LEU A 130 20.29 -12.15 3.04
C LEU A 130 21.74 -12.60 3.23
N LYS A 131 22.43 -13.02 2.17
CA LYS A 131 23.86 -13.37 2.23
C LYS A 131 24.71 -12.15 2.59
N ASP A 132 24.43 -11.01 1.99
CA ASP A 132 25.18 -9.78 2.25
C ASP A 132 24.93 -9.26 3.67
N ALA A 133 23.70 -9.36 4.18
CA ALA A 133 23.36 -9.01 5.56
C ALA A 133 24.01 -9.94 6.58
N LEU A 134 24.08 -11.25 6.30
CA LEU A 134 24.80 -12.22 7.13
C LEU A 134 26.31 -11.94 7.10
N LYS A 135 26.91 -11.69 5.94
CA LYS A 135 28.33 -11.29 5.82
C LYS A 135 28.62 -9.99 6.57
N ALA A 136 27.76 -8.98 6.43
CA ALA A 136 27.90 -7.70 7.12
C ALA A 136 27.83 -7.86 8.65
N LYS A 137 27.13 -8.89 9.14
CA LYS A 137 27.07 -9.28 10.55
C LYS A 137 28.13 -10.31 10.96
N GLY A 138 29.02 -10.73 10.05
CA GLY A 138 30.03 -11.75 10.31
C GLY A 138 29.48 -13.17 10.54
N ILE A 139 28.26 -13.46 10.06
CA ILE A 139 27.60 -14.76 10.23
C ILE A 139 27.93 -15.65 9.03
N GLU A 140 28.67 -16.74 9.28
CA GLU A 140 28.95 -17.75 8.27
C GLU A 140 27.69 -18.56 7.92
N PHE A 141 27.52 -18.88 6.64
CA PHE A 141 26.41 -19.69 6.13
C PHE A 141 26.92 -20.71 5.12
N ALA A 142 26.21 -21.84 4.99
CA ALA A 142 26.57 -22.86 4.01
C ALA A 142 26.38 -22.35 2.57
N ALA A 143 27.30 -22.67 1.65
CA ALA A 143 27.25 -22.21 0.26
C ALA A 143 25.95 -22.60 -0.47
N ASN A 144 25.31 -23.69 -0.03
CA ASN A 144 24.04 -24.22 -0.54
C ASN A 144 22.84 -23.95 0.40
N ALA A 145 22.98 -23.06 1.38
CA ALA A 145 21.90 -22.70 2.29
C ALA A 145 20.69 -22.15 1.51
N LYS A 146 19.49 -22.54 1.92
CA LYS A 146 18.25 -22.07 1.29
C LYS A 146 17.90 -20.68 1.83
N LYS A 147 17.07 -19.93 1.10
CA LYS A 147 16.60 -18.60 1.50
C LYS A 147 16.03 -18.58 2.93
N ALA A 148 15.28 -19.61 3.30
CA ALA A 148 14.70 -19.75 4.63
C ALA A 148 15.77 -19.88 5.74
N ASP A 149 16.84 -20.64 5.48
CA ASP A 149 17.92 -20.84 6.44
C ASP A 149 18.71 -19.54 6.65
N LEU A 150 18.98 -18.81 5.57
CA LEU A 150 19.64 -17.50 5.64
C LEU A 150 18.80 -16.47 6.40
N ALA A 151 17.49 -16.45 6.15
CA ALA A 151 16.56 -15.58 6.87
C ALA A 151 16.52 -15.92 8.37
N ALA A 152 16.44 -17.20 8.71
CA ALA A 152 16.43 -17.65 10.10
C ALA A 152 17.73 -17.29 10.85
N LEU A 153 18.89 -17.41 10.18
CA LEU A 153 20.19 -17.00 10.76
C LEU A 153 20.24 -15.49 11.01
N LEU A 154 19.70 -14.69 10.09
CA LEU A 154 19.69 -13.23 10.21
C LEU A 154 18.74 -12.78 11.33
N ASP A 155 17.61 -13.46 11.49
CA ASP A 155 16.60 -13.14 12.51
C ASP A 155 17.02 -13.60 13.92
N ALA A 156 17.79 -14.69 14.01
CA ALA A 156 18.33 -15.19 15.26
C ALA A 156 19.55 -14.39 15.75
N ALA A 157 20.12 -13.53 14.90
CA ALA A 157 21.29 -12.73 15.23
C ALA A 157 20.94 -11.63 16.24
N PRO A 158 21.64 -11.54 17.39
CA PRO A 158 21.44 -10.43 18.33
C PRO A 158 21.79 -9.09 17.66
N ALA A 159 20.99 -8.06 17.95
CA ALA A 159 21.14 -6.73 17.35
C ALA A 159 22.40 -5.96 17.79
N ASP A 160 23.23 -6.55 18.66
CA ASP A 160 24.41 -5.94 19.23
C ASP A 160 25.67 -6.72 18.83
N ALA A 161 26.26 -6.30 17.71
CA ALA A 161 27.66 -6.53 17.38
C ALA A 161 28.04 -5.43 16.38
N GLY A 162 28.59 -4.34 16.94
CA GLY A 162 29.11 -3.22 16.18
C GLY A 162 30.39 -3.56 15.42
N ASP A 163 30.63 -2.72 14.41
CA ASP A 163 31.91 -2.17 13.95
C ASP A 163 33.18 -3.06 13.89
N GLY A 164 33.75 -3.12 12.69
CA GLY A 164 35.06 -3.72 12.35
C GLY A 164 34.95 -5.20 11.92
N THR A 165 35.44 -5.64 10.76
CA THR A 165 36.69 -5.27 10.09
C THR A 165 36.62 -5.61 8.59
N GLU A 166 37.33 -4.81 7.80
CA GLU A 166 37.61 -4.95 6.36
C GLU A 166 38.16 -6.32 5.91
N GLY A 167 37.95 -6.61 4.62
CA GLY A 167 38.76 -7.53 3.79
C GLY A 167 38.29 -8.99 3.78
N ALA A 168 38.30 -9.74 2.69
CA ALA A 168 38.65 -9.50 1.30
C ALA A 168 38.10 -10.71 0.51
N ALA A 169 37.26 -10.48 -0.50
CA ALA A 169 37.01 -11.49 -1.53
C ALA A 169 37.99 -11.24 -2.68
N ASP A 170 39.24 -11.65 -2.49
CA ASP A 170 40.13 -11.96 -3.61
C ASP A 170 39.74 -13.35 -4.12
N THR A 171 38.87 -13.39 -5.13
CA THR A 171 38.68 -14.60 -5.93
C THR A 171 39.96 -14.82 -6.72
N GLY A 172 40.77 -15.77 -6.24
CA GLY A 172 41.92 -16.27 -6.96
C GLY A 172 41.55 -16.70 -8.39
N ALA A 173 42.24 -16.13 -9.35
CA ALA A 173 42.35 -16.65 -10.70
C ALA A 173 43.76 -17.20 -10.90
N ALA A 174 43.94 -18.49 -10.61
CA ALA A 174 45.02 -19.28 -11.19
C ALA A 174 44.54 -19.81 -12.55
N ASN A 175 45.21 -19.42 -13.63
CA ASN A 175 45.64 -20.28 -14.76
C ASN A 175 45.99 -19.44 -16.00
N ALA A 176 47.29 -19.37 -16.31
CA ALA A 176 47.92 -19.78 -17.58
C ALA A 176 49.31 -19.12 -17.70
#